data_AF-A0A9E3GT71-F1
#
_entry.id   AF-A0A9E3GT71-F1
#
_cell.length_a   1.000
_cell.length_b   1.000
_cell.length_c   1.000
_cell.angle_alpha   90.00
_cell.angle_beta   90.00
_cell.angle_gamma   90.00
#
_symmetry.space_group_name_H-M   'P 1'
#
loop_
_entity.id
_entity.type
_entity.pdbx_description
1 polymer ?
#
loop_
_entity_poly.entity_id
_entity_poly.type
_entity_poly.pdbx_seq_one_letter_code
_entity_poly.pdbx_strand_id
1 'polypeptide(L)'
;MTDVRRVDAPPPPRSEEDAADLSAVDLRVELGGLRLANPITTASGCFASGSEIDRFFDVSELGAIVAKSITLEPREGLPTPRMAETPSGMLNAIGLQNPGVD
;
A
#
# COMPACT_ATOMS: atom_id res chain seq x y z
N MET A 1 -9.90 24.80 22.56
CA MET A 1 -8.73 25.24 21.79
C MET A 1 -7.64 24.22 22.06
N THR A 2 -7.57 23.17 21.24
CA THR A 2 -6.66 22.04 21.48
C THR A 2 -5.33 22.33 20.79
N ASP A 3 -4.28 22.35 21.60
CA ASP A 3 -2.90 22.60 21.21
C ASP A 3 -2.41 21.51 20.24
N VAL A 4 -2.17 21.88 18.98
CA VAL A 4 -1.62 20.98 17.96
C VAL A 4 -0.12 20.86 18.28
N ARG A 5 0.26 19.78 18.97
CA ARG A 5 1.67 19.48 19.24
C ARG A 5 2.44 19.47 17.92
N ARG A 6 3.45 20.34 17.82
CA ARG A 6 4.41 20.39 16.72
C ARG A 6 5.05 19.02 16.58
N VAL A 7 4.93 18.42 15.40
CA VAL A 7 5.68 17.21 15.05
C VAL A 7 7.12 17.64 14.78
N ASP A 8 8.08 17.00 15.44
CA ASP A 8 9.51 17.27 15.20
C ASP A 8 9.87 16.97 13.74
N ALA A 9 10.90 17.67 13.24
CA ALA A 9 11.40 17.43 11.89
C ALA A 9 11.91 15.98 11.77
N PRO A 10 11.69 15.33 10.61
CA PRO A 10 12.22 13.99 10.38
C PRO A 10 13.75 14.00 10.51
N PRO A 11 14.35 12.90 11.01
CA PRO A 11 15.81 12.80 11.10
C PRO A 11 16.46 12.94 9.71
N PRO A 12 17.72 13.41 9.66
CA PRO A 12 18.44 13.53 8.39
C PRO A 12 18.57 12.15 7.70
N PRO A 13 18.65 12.12 6.36
CA PRO A 13 18.91 10.88 5.63
C PRO A 13 20.24 10.28 6.06
N ARG A 14 20.32 8.94 6.16
CA ARG A 14 21.55 8.22 6.50
C ARG A 14 22.61 8.46 5.42
N SER A 15 23.88 8.60 5.81
CA SER A 15 25.01 8.73 4.89
C SER A 15 25.20 7.46 4.06
N GLU A 16 25.72 7.59 2.85
CA GLU A 16 26.00 6.45 1.94
C GLU A 16 26.99 5.44 2.56
N GLU A 17 27.85 5.86 3.50
CA GLU A 17 28.76 4.98 4.25
C GLU A 17 28.06 4.08 5.29
N ASP A 18 26.84 4.42 5.72
CA ASP A 18 26.04 3.61 6.65
C ASP A 18 25.15 2.58 5.92
N ALA A 19 25.17 2.58 4.58
CA ALA A 19 24.47 1.59 3.77
C ALA A 19 25.25 0.27 3.85
N ALA A 20 24.84 -0.60 4.79
CA ALA A 20 25.25 -2.00 4.77
C ALA A 20 25.10 -2.54 3.34
N ASP A 21 26.04 -3.38 2.89
CA ASP A 21 25.92 -4.09 1.61
C ASP A 21 24.64 -4.94 1.61
N LEU A 22 23.55 -4.37 1.09
CA LEU A 22 22.22 -4.96 1.09
C LEU A 22 22.12 -6.14 0.11
N SER A 23 23.15 -6.38 -0.71
CA SER A 23 23.17 -7.46 -1.70
C SER A 23 23.17 -8.86 -1.06
N ALA A 24 23.36 -8.96 0.26
CA ALA A 24 23.40 -10.21 1.02
C ALA A 24 22.14 -10.51 1.86
N VAL A 25 21.15 -9.61 1.92
CA VAL A 25 19.98 -9.83 2.78
C VAL A 25 18.91 -10.65 2.05
N ASP A 26 18.68 -11.89 2.48
CA ASP A 26 17.54 -12.68 2.02
C ASP A 26 16.24 -12.12 2.61
N LEU A 27 15.40 -11.56 1.75
CA LEU A 27 14.11 -10.96 2.14
C LEU A 27 12.95 -11.95 2.05
N ARG A 28 13.16 -13.19 1.61
CA ARG A 28 12.06 -14.16 1.44
C ARG A 28 11.36 -14.42 2.77
N VAL A 29 10.03 -14.54 2.73
CA VAL A 29 9.20 -14.81 3.92
C VAL A 29 8.18 -15.90 3.66
N GLU A 30 7.74 -16.56 4.74
CA GLU A 30 6.61 -17.48 4.74
C GLU A 30 5.44 -16.85 5.50
N LEU A 31 4.30 -16.66 4.81
CA LEU A 31 3.11 -16.01 5.38
C LEU A 31 1.86 -16.78 4.96
N GLY A 32 1.11 -17.31 5.94
CA GLY A 32 -0.15 -18.02 5.66
C GLY A 32 0.01 -19.25 4.75
N GLY A 33 1.18 -19.90 4.75
CA GLY A 33 1.54 -21.01 3.87
C GLY A 33 2.04 -20.61 2.48
N LEU A 34 2.13 -19.31 2.18
CA LEU A 34 2.71 -18.78 0.95
C LEU A 34 4.19 -18.45 1.16
N ARG A 35 5.03 -18.80 0.18
CA ARG A 35 6.43 -18.35 0.11
C ARG A 35 6.50 -17.13 -0.80
N LEU A 36 6.87 -15.98 -0.23
CA LEU A 36 6.97 -14.71 -0.94
C LEU A 36 8.44 -14.38 -1.21
N ALA A 37 8.73 -13.79 -2.37
CA ALA A 37 10.08 -13.38 -2.75
C ALA A 37 10.67 -12.33 -1.80
N ASN A 38 9.79 -11.51 -1.20
CA ASN A 38 10.10 -10.49 -0.20
C ASN A 38 8.81 -10.15 0.60
N PRO A 39 8.85 -9.37 1.70
CA PRO A 39 7.67 -9.07 2.51
C PRO A 39 6.87 -7.87 1.99
N ILE A 40 7.27 -7.25 0.86
CA ILE A 40 6.63 -6.05 0.34
C ILE A 40 5.38 -6.45 -0.44
N THR A 41 4.22 -6.01 0.06
CA THR A 41 2.92 -6.27 -0.54
C THR A 41 2.12 -4.99 -0.69
N THR A 42 1.18 -4.97 -1.63
CA THR A 42 0.28 -3.83 -1.78
C THR A 42 -0.79 -3.81 -0.69
N ALA A 43 -1.26 -2.63 -0.31
CA ALA A 43 -2.46 -2.51 0.52
C ALA A 43 -3.71 -2.66 -0.37
N SER A 44 -4.69 -3.44 0.10
CA SER A 44 -5.94 -3.65 -0.62
C SER A 44 -6.62 -2.31 -0.96
N GLY A 45 -6.97 -2.14 -2.24
CA GLY A 45 -7.65 -0.93 -2.72
C GLY A 45 -6.74 0.29 -2.96
N CYS A 46 -5.44 0.20 -2.69
CA CYS A 46 -4.44 1.23 -3.01
C CYS A 46 -3.69 0.97 -4.32
N PHE A 47 -3.92 -0.18 -4.96
CA PHE A 47 -3.10 -0.65 -6.10
C PHE A 47 -3.93 -1.22 -7.25
N ALA A 48 -5.17 -0.74 -7.41
CA ALA A 48 -6.10 -1.19 -8.45
C ALA A 48 -6.19 -2.74 -8.53
N SER A 49 -6.25 -3.31 -9.74
CA SER A 49 -6.21 -4.76 -9.97
C SER A 49 -4.79 -5.30 -10.19
N GLY A 50 -3.77 -4.43 -10.13
CA GLY A 50 -2.37 -4.74 -10.43
C GLY A 50 -2.00 -4.61 -11.90
N SER A 51 -2.91 -5.02 -12.81
CA SER A 51 -2.68 -4.96 -14.26
C SER A 51 -2.42 -3.56 -14.80
N GLU A 52 -3.03 -2.54 -14.18
CA GLU A 52 -2.86 -1.14 -14.59
C GLU A 52 -1.49 -0.57 -14.16
N ILE A 53 -0.80 -1.25 -13.25
CA ILE A 53 0.47 -0.80 -12.67
C ILE A 53 1.69 -1.45 -13.34
N ASP A 54 1.51 -2.59 -14.00
CA ASP A 54 2.59 -3.29 -14.74
C ASP A 54 3.24 -2.44 -15.85
N ARG A 55 2.56 -1.40 -16.30
CA ARG A 55 3.13 -0.39 -17.22
C ARG A 55 4.19 0.52 -16.59
N PHE A 56 4.33 0.53 -15.27
CA PHE A 56 5.29 1.40 -14.55
C PHE A 56 6.52 0.62 -14.07
N PHE A 57 6.37 -0.64 -13.68
CA PHE A 57 7.46 -1.55 -13.29
C PHE A 57 6.97 -3.00 -13.33
N ASP A 58 7.91 -3.96 -13.32
CA ASP A 58 7.59 -5.39 -13.29
C ASP A 58 6.98 -5.76 -11.93
N VAL A 59 5.66 -6.02 -11.92
CA VAL A 59 4.95 -6.31 -10.68
C VAL A 59 5.39 -7.61 -10.00
N SER A 60 6.12 -8.48 -10.71
CA SER A 60 6.70 -9.71 -10.13
C SER A 60 7.84 -9.45 -9.14
N GLU A 61 8.36 -8.21 -9.09
CA GLU A 61 9.30 -7.77 -8.06
C GLU A 61 8.65 -7.65 -6.67
N LEU A 62 7.32 -7.51 -6.59
CA LEU A 62 6.60 -7.50 -5.31
C LEU A 62 6.46 -8.91 -4.75
N GLY A 63 6.47 -9.02 -3.41
CA GLY A 63 6.20 -10.29 -2.74
C GLY A 63 4.79 -10.81 -3.02
N ALA A 64 3.79 -9.92 -3.02
CA ALA A 64 2.42 -10.22 -3.43
C ALA A 64 1.62 -8.95 -3.78
N ILE A 65 0.57 -9.13 -4.58
CA ILE A 65 -0.45 -8.11 -4.83
C ILE A 65 -1.72 -8.48 -4.05
N VAL A 66 -2.19 -7.55 -3.20
CA VAL A 66 -3.47 -7.65 -2.52
C VAL A 66 -4.51 -6.87 -3.31
N ALA A 67 -5.39 -7.58 -4.00
CA ALA A 67 -6.48 -6.98 -4.76
C ALA A 67 -7.44 -6.20 -3.84
N LYS A 68 -8.24 -5.31 -4.45
CA LYS A 68 -9.32 -4.59 -3.75
C LYS A 68 -10.31 -5.57 -3.12
N SER A 69 -10.76 -5.30 -1.90
CA SER A 69 -11.83 -6.08 -1.27
C SER A 69 -13.07 -6.14 -2.16
N ILE A 70 -13.53 -7.36 -2.43
CA ILE A 70 -14.72 -7.67 -3.22
C ILE A 70 -15.87 -8.07 -2.29
N THR A 71 -17.09 -7.69 -2.65
CA THR A 71 -18.32 -8.16 -1.99
C THR A 71 -19.04 -9.17 -2.86
N LEU A 72 -20.02 -9.88 -2.28
CA LEU A 72 -20.84 -10.84 -3.05
C LEU A 72 -21.51 -10.13 -4.23
N GLU A 73 -22.25 -9.06 -3.93
CA GLU A 73 -22.94 -8.24 -4.92
C GLU A 73 -22.12 -6.97 -5.26
N PRO A 74 -22.34 -6.38 -6.46
CA PRO A 74 -21.75 -5.09 -6.82
C PRO A 74 -22.07 -3.98 -5.81
N ARG A 75 -21.14 -3.05 -5.64
CA ARG A 75 -21.29 -1.87 -4.78
C ARG A 75 -20.78 -0.62 -5.48
N GLU A 76 -21.59 0.43 -5.48
CA GLU A 76 -21.22 1.75 -6.00
C GLU A 76 -20.27 2.52 -5.07
N GLY A 77 -20.28 2.19 -3.78
CA GLY A 77 -19.54 2.91 -2.75
C GLY A 77 -20.26 4.16 -2.24
N LEU A 78 -19.53 5.01 -1.51
CA LEU A 78 -20.05 6.25 -0.94
C LEU A 78 -20.01 7.40 -1.97
N PRO A 79 -20.93 8.38 -1.86
CA PRO A 79 -20.92 9.58 -2.70
C PRO A 79 -19.67 10.43 -2.47
N THR A 80 -19.33 11.25 -3.45
CA THR A 80 -18.22 12.22 -3.35
C THR A 80 -18.63 13.47 -2.57
N PRO A 81 -17.71 14.15 -1.87
CA PRO A 81 -16.28 13.85 -1.74
C PRO A 81 -16.03 12.70 -0.76
N ARG A 82 -15.13 11.78 -1.14
CA ARG A 82 -14.81 10.57 -0.36
C ARG A 82 -13.32 10.38 -0.10
N MET A 83 -12.53 11.42 -0.34
CA MET A 83 -11.10 11.49 -0.07
C MET A 83 -10.74 12.92 0.34
N ALA A 84 -9.80 13.06 1.27
CA ALA A 84 -9.27 14.34 1.70
C ALA A 84 -7.81 14.18 2.15
N GLU A 85 -6.94 15.12 1.80
CA GLU A 85 -5.55 15.13 2.25
C GLU A 85 -5.41 15.56 3.72
N THR A 86 -4.35 15.10 4.36
CA THR A 86 -3.93 15.53 5.70
C THR A 86 -2.42 15.83 5.68
N PRO A 87 -1.86 16.55 6.67
CA PRO A 87 -0.43 16.93 6.68
C PRO A 87 0.60 15.78 6.64
N SER A 88 0.18 14.51 6.56
CA SER A 88 1.07 13.35 6.42
C SER A 88 0.38 12.16 5.74
N GLY A 89 -0.63 12.39 4.89
CA GLY A 89 -1.33 11.31 4.21
C GLY A 89 -2.69 11.73 3.67
N MET A 90 -3.64 10.79 3.68
CA MET A 90 -4.99 11.03 3.24
C MET A 90 -6.02 10.24 4.06
N LEU A 91 -7.20 10.81 4.22
CA LEU A 91 -8.41 10.12 4.65
C LEU A 91 -9.19 9.66 3.42
N ASN A 92 -9.78 8.47 3.50
CA ASN A 92 -10.70 7.96 2.48
C ASN A 92 -11.93 7.31 3.11
N ALA A 93 -13.04 7.40 2.41
CA ALA A 93 -14.31 6.77 2.73
C ALA A 93 -14.94 6.21 1.46
N ILE A 94 -14.25 5.28 0.77
CA ILE A 94 -14.69 4.79 -0.56
C ILE A 94 -16.02 4.01 -0.51
N GLY A 95 -16.33 3.36 0.62
CA GLY A 95 -17.57 2.58 0.78
C GLY A 95 -17.54 1.19 0.14
N LEU A 96 -16.34 0.62 -0.06
CA LEU A 96 -16.12 -0.67 -0.74
C LEU A 96 -16.72 -0.71 -2.16
N GLN A 97 -16.51 0.32 -2.98
CA GLN A 97 -16.91 0.27 -4.39
C GLN A 97 -16.21 -0.90 -5.11
N ASN A 98 -16.97 -1.83 -5.68
CA ASN A 98 -16.43 -3.02 -6.36
C ASN A 98 -17.51 -3.69 -7.26
N PRO A 99 -17.13 -4.51 -8.26
CA PRO A 99 -18.08 -5.09 -9.21
C PRO A 99 -18.89 -6.28 -8.68
N GLY A 100 -18.62 -6.79 -7.47
CA GLY A 100 -19.11 -8.11 -7.05
C GLY A 100 -18.06 -9.19 -7.32
N VAL A 101 -18.34 -10.43 -6.89
CA VAL A 101 -17.41 -11.57 -7.03
C VAL A 101 -17.47 -12.25 -8.40
N ASP A 102 -18.59 -12.09 -9.10
CA ASP A 102 -18.86 -12.63 -10.45
C ASP A 102 -18.50 -11.63 -11.55
#